data_AF-A0A9P7AVW2-F1
#
_entry.id   AF-A0A9P7AVW2-F1
#
_cell.length_a   1.000
_cell.length_b   1.000
_cell.length_c   1.000
_cell.angle_alpha   90.00
_cell.angle_beta   90.00
_cell.angle_gamma   90.00
#
_symmetry.space_group_name_H-M   'P 1'
#
loop_
_entity.id
_entity.type
_entity.pdbx_description
1 polymer ?
#
loop_
_entity_poly.entity_id
_entity_poly.type
_entity_poly.pdbx_seq_one_letter_code
_entity_poly.pdbx_strand_id
1 'polypeptide(L)'
;PFHDEGEWDLARFLVGNLNQTQINKFLKLKWVGDSKHYLAGLTLPSQFNTCSKPSFTSKDQLLDWVDTLPCFAEWKVSCLEFTGYKTTHPIQLIWCNALEVVKQLFSDPVFANHITFQP
;
A
#
# COMPACT_ATOMS: atom_id res chain seq x y z
N PRO A 1 2.34 7.27 4.06
CA PRO A 1 1.13 8.09 4.40
C PRO A 1 0.11 7.30 5.23
N PHE A 2 -0.07 6.02 4.94
CA PHE A 2 -0.93 5.10 5.71
C PHE A 2 -0.21 4.52 6.93
N HIS A 3 -0.96 4.23 7.99
CA HIS A 3 -0.48 3.76 9.30
C HIS A 3 -0.12 2.27 9.29
N ASP A 4 -0.91 1.45 8.59
CA ASP A 4 -0.71 0.00 8.48
C ASP A 4 -1.24 -0.55 7.15
N GLU A 5 -1.00 -1.85 6.90
CA GLU A 5 -1.46 -2.57 5.71
C GLU A 5 -2.99 -2.57 5.58
N GLY A 6 -3.71 -2.66 6.70
CA GLY A 6 -5.17 -2.65 6.72
C GLY A 6 -5.76 -1.30 6.29
N GLU A 7 -5.15 -0.20 6.72
CA GLU A 7 -5.50 1.14 6.28
C GLU A 7 -5.21 1.33 4.77
N TRP A 8 -4.08 0.78 4.30
CA TRP A 8 -3.73 0.82 2.88
C TRP A 8 -4.71 0.01 2.01
N ASP A 9 -5.10 -1.19 2.45
CA ASP A 9 -6.08 -2.00 1.72
C ASP A 9 -7.46 -1.35 1.70
N LEU A 10 -7.87 -0.68 2.78
CA LEU A 10 -9.08 0.14 2.80
C LEU A 10 -8.98 1.30 1.80
N ALA A 11 -7.87 2.04 1.80
CA ALA A 11 -7.61 3.12 0.86
C ALA A 11 -7.70 2.65 -0.60
N ARG A 12 -7.04 1.53 -0.92
CA ARG A 12 -7.07 0.90 -2.25
C ARG A 12 -8.49 0.48 -2.64
N PHE A 13 -9.24 -0.15 -1.73
CA PHE A 13 -10.62 -0.54 -1.97
C PHE A 13 -11.52 0.66 -2.27
N LEU A 14 -11.40 1.74 -1.49
CA LEU A 14 -12.19 2.95 -1.67
C LEU A 14 -11.92 3.61 -3.02
N VAL A 15 -10.64 3.78 -3.40
CA VAL A 15 -10.28 4.42 -4.67
C VAL A 15 -10.63 3.55 -5.88
N GLY A 16 -10.51 2.22 -5.77
CA GLY A 16 -10.81 1.30 -6.86
C GLY A 16 -12.31 1.07 -7.11
N ASN A 17 -13.16 1.20 -6.08
CA ASN A 17 -14.57 0.77 -6.15
C ASN A 17 -15.58 1.90 -5.94
N LEU A 18 -15.17 3.04 -5.39
CA LEU A 18 -16.08 4.15 -5.08
C LEU A 18 -15.66 5.42 -5.81
N ASN A 19 -16.65 6.23 -6.19
CA ASN A 19 -16.39 7.58 -6.69
C ASN A 19 -16.09 8.55 -5.53
N GLN A 20 -15.52 9.70 -5.89
CA GLN A 20 -15.15 10.77 -4.96
C GLN A 20 -16.27 11.17 -3.99
N THR A 21 -17.52 11.23 -4.45
CA THR A 21 -18.68 11.58 -3.63
C THR A 21 -19.03 10.47 -2.63
N GLN A 22 -18.90 9.21 -3.03
CA GLN A 22 -19.11 8.03 -2.18
C GLN A 22 -18.02 7.92 -1.11
N ILE A 23 -16.76 8.16 -1.47
CA ILE A 23 -15.63 8.19 -0.51
C ILE A 23 -15.88 9.26 0.56
N ASN A 24 -16.26 10.48 0.16
CA ASN A 24 -16.59 11.53 1.12
C ASN A 24 -17.79 11.19 2.02
N LYS A 25 -18.79 10.47 1.51
CA LYS A 25 -19.92 9.99 2.32
C LYS A 25 -19.48 8.92 3.31
N PHE A 26 -18.63 7.99 2.87
CA PHE A 26 -18.04 6.95 3.73
C PHE A 26 -17.24 7.57 4.89
N LEU A 27 -16.38 8.54 4.60
CA LEU A 27 -15.56 9.22 5.62
C LEU A 27 -16.38 10.02 6.64
N LYS A 28 -17.60 10.43 6.29
CA LYS A 28 -18.53 11.13 7.19
C LYS A 28 -19.38 10.19 8.04
N LEU A 29 -19.30 8.88 7.84
CA LEU A 29 -20.03 7.92 8.67
C LEU A 29 -19.52 8.03 10.11
N LYS A 30 -20.44 8.10 11.06
CA LYS A 30 -20.11 8.11 12.50
C LYS A 30 -19.26 6.90 12.88
N TRP A 31 -19.51 5.75 12.27
CA TRP A 31 -18.70 4.54 12.48
C TRP A 31 -17.21 4.72 12.11
N VAL A 32 -16.89 5.57 11.13
CA VAL A 32 -15.51 5.88 10.70
C VAL A 32 -14.91 7.04 11.51
N GLY A 33 -15.74 8.00 11.94
CA GLY A 33 -15.30 9.20 12.65
C GLY A 33 -15.25 9.09 14.18
N ASP A 34 -16.12 8.26 14.79
CA ASP A 34 -16.29 8.07 16.24
C ASP A 34 -15.54 6.85 16.76
N SER A 35 -14.36 6.54 16.23
CA SER A 35 -13.44 5.52 16.79
C SER A 35 -12.81 5.94 18.12
N LYS A 36 -13.53 6.71 18.94
CA LYS A 36 -13.24 6.79 20.37
C LYS A 36 -13.82 5.53 20.99
N HIS A 37 -12.93 4.62 21.39
CA HIS A 37 -13.24 3.49 22.25
C HIS A 37 -14.11 3.94 23.43
N TYR A 38 -15.43 3.74 23.33
CA TYR A 38 -16.32 3.76 24.50
C TYR A 38 -16.24 2.42 25.23
N LEU A 39 -15.03 1.88 25.46
CA LEU A 39 -14.78 0.76 26.37
C LEU A 39 -13.33 0.82 26.85
N ALA A 40 -12.97 1.90 27.56
CA ALA A 40 -11.82 1.90 28.45
C ALA A 40 -12.15 1.03 29.68
N GLY A 41 -12.14 -0.30 29.54
CA GLY A 41 -12.33 -1.17 30.70
C GLY A 41 -12.64 -2.64 30.47
N LEU A 42 -12.94 -3.10 29.23
CA LEU A 42 -13.17 -4.52 28.97
C LEU A 42 -12.33 -4.97 27.78
N THR A 43 -11.22 -5.63 28.10
CA THR A 43 -10.33 -6.34 27.18
C THR A 43 -11.12 -7.47 26.52
N LEU A 44 -11.76 -7.20 25.38
CA LEU A 44 -12.29 -8.25 24.52
C LEU A 44 -11.16 -8.80 23.63
N PRO A 45 -11.17 -10.10 23.32
CA PRO A 45 -10.12 -10.72 22.52
C PRO A 45 -10.08 -10.07 21.13
N SER A 46 -8.86 -9.72 20.74
CA SER A 46 -8.34 -9.04 19.54
C SER A 46 -8.90 -9.47 18.16
N GLN A 47 -9.87 -10.36 18.08
CA GLN A 47 -10.40 -10.93 16.84
C GLN A 47 -11.56 -10.15 16.20
N PHE A 48 -12.09 -9.12 16.87
CA PHE A 48 -13.03 -8.17 16.28
C PHE A 48 -12.43 -6.77 16.34
N ASN A 49 -11.50 -6.54 15.40
CA ASN A 49 -10.66 -5.36 15.35
C ASN A 49 -11.52 -4.09 15.28
N THR A 50 -11.28 -3.19 16.21
CA THR A 50 -11.87 -1.85 16.25
C THR A 50 -11.49 -1.11 14.98
N CYS A 51 -12.46 -0.55 14.27
CA CYS A 51 -12.18 0.30 13.11
C CYS A 51 -11.40 1.52 13.60
N SER A 52 -10.07 1.44 13.51
CA SER A 52 -9.19 2.57 13.75
C SER A 52 -9.55 3.63 12.71
N LYS A 53 -9.82 4.85 13.19
CA LYS A 53 -10.14 5.98 12.33
C LYS A 53 -9.04 6.11 11.26
N PRO A 54 -9.38 6.15 9.96
CA PRO A 54 -8.39 6.33 8.92
C PRO A 54 -7.65 7.66 9.12
N SER A 55 -6.35 7.64 8.84
CA SER A 55 -5.42 8.76 8.93
C SER A 55 -5.75 9.86 7.90
N PHE A 56 -6.42 9.50 6.81
CA PHE A 56 -6.94 10.45 5.82
C PHE A 56 -8.33 10.98 6.21
N THR A 57 -8.48 12.30 6.20
CA THR A 57 -9.71 12.98 6.66
C THR A 57 -10.64 13.40 5.52
N SER A 58 -10.15 13.38 4.29
CA SER A 58 -10.89 13.79 3.10
C SER A 58 -10.53 12.93 1.89
N LYS A 59 -11.41 12.93 0.87
CA LYS A 59 -11.11 12.30 -0.41
C LYS A 59 -9.87 12.89 -1.08
N ASP A 60 -9.65 14.20 -0.95
CA ASP A 60 -8.60 14.90 -1.67
C ASP A 60 -7.25 14.52 -1.07
N GLN A 61 -7.19 14.46 0.26
CA GLN A 61 -6.03 13.92 0.97
C GLN A 61 -5.76 12.45 0.59
N LEU A 62 -6.81 11.62 0.47
CA LEU A 62 -6.65 10.22 0.06
C LEU A 62 -6.10 10.11 -1.37
N LEU A 63 -6.65 10.89 -2.31
CA LEU A 63 -6.22 10.87 -3.70
C LEU A 63 -4.82 11.43 -3.86
N ASP A 64 -4.48 12.54 -3.22
CA ASP A 64 -3.13 13.07 -3.18
C ASP A 64 -2.15 12.04 -2.62
N TRP A 65 -2.54 11.30 -1.59
CA TRP A 65 -1.71 10.24 -1.03
C TRP A 65 -1.51 9.09 -2.00
N VAL A 66 -2.54 8.69 -2.73
CA VAL A 66 -2.45 7.62 -3.75
C VAL A 66 -1.62 8.08 -4.94
N ASP A 67 -1.81 9.32 -5.40
CA ASP A 67 -1.09 9.90 -6.53
C ASP A 67 0.39 10.17 -6.21
N THR A 68 0.72 10.36 -4.93
CA THR A 68 2.11 10.49 -4.44
C THR A 68 2.78 9.14 -4.17
N LEU A 69 2.04 8.02 -4.24
CA LEU A 69 2.67 6.71 -4.12
C LEU A 69 3.59 6.50 -5.32
N PRO A 70 4.81 5.97 -5.09
CA PRO A 70 5.65 5.58 -6.19
C PRO A 70 4.90 4.56 -7.03
N CYS A 71 4.83 4.80 -8.35
CA CYS A 71 4.46 3.74 -9.27
C CYS A 71 5.36 2.53 -8.99
N PHE A 72 4.72 1.37 -8.82
CA PHE A 72 5.42 0.11 -8.62
C PHE A 72 6.49 -0.05 -9.70
N ALA A 73 7.68 -0.47 -9.28
CA ALA A 73 8.77 -0.74 -10.18
C ALA A 73 8.29 -1.82 -11.19
N GLU A 74 8.35 -1.48 -12.48
CA GLU A 74 7.79 -2.31 -13.54
C GLU A 74 8.65 -3.57 -13.68
N TRP A 75 8.10 -4.74 -13.36
CA TRP A 75 8.78 -6.02 -13.55
C TRP A 75 8.83 -6.35 -15.04
N LYS A 76 10.04 -6.53 -15.55
CA LYS A 76 10.31 -6.81 -16.96
C LYS A 76 10.73 -8.25 -17.13
N VAL A 77 10.37 -8.82 -18.27
CA VAL A 77 10.78 -10.15 -18.68
C VAL A 77 11.63 -10.01 -19.94
N SER A 78 12.81 -10.59 -19.94
CA SER A 78 13.71 -10.62 -21.09
C SER A 78 14.13 -12.06 -21.37
N CYS A 79 13.97 -12.51 -22.61
CA CYS A 79 14.48 -13.82 -23.03
C CYS A 79 16.00 -13.72 -23.24
N LEU A 80 16.75 -14.57 -22.56
CA LEU A 80 18.19 -14.69 -22.72
C LEU A 80 18.49 -15.80 -23.71
N GLU A 81 19.24 -15.46 -24.75
CA GLU A 81 19.81 -16.43 -25.69
C GLU A 81 21.32 -16.54 -25.43
N PHE A 82 21.78 -17.75 -25.13
CA PHE A 82 23.21 -18.02 -24.92
C PHE A 82 23.77 -18.75 -26.12
N THR A 83 24.60 -18.06 -26.91
CA THR A 83 25.31 -18.67 -28.03
C THR A 83 26.25 -19.75 -27.52
N GLY A 84 26.07 -20.99 -27.98
CA GLY A 84 26.91 -22.15 -27.61
C GLY A 84 26.33 -23.06 -26.53
N TYR A 85 25.22 -22.69 -25.89
CA TYR A 85 24.51 -23.54 -24.93
C TYR A 85 23.12 -23.90 -25.48
N LYS A 86 22.85 -25.19 -25.65
CA LYS A 86 21.50 -25.66 -26.02
C LYS A 86 20.63 -25.67 -24.77
N THR A 87 19.71 -24.73 -24.69
CA THR A 87 18.65 -24.74 -23.68
C THR A 87 17.43 -25.45 -24.25
N THR A 88 16.79 -26.32 -23.47
CA THR A 88 15.57 -27.04 -23.88
C THR A 88 14.37 -26.09 -23.95
N HIS A 89 14.42 -25.01 -23.17
CA HIS A 89 13.41 -23.96 -23.09
C HIS A 89 14.07 -22.58 -23.10
N PRO A 90 13.37 -21.52 -23.54
CA PRO A 90 13.87 -20.16 -23.46
C PRO A 90 14.10 -19.75 -21.99
N ILE A 91 15.30 -19.23 -21.69
CA ILE A 91 15.60 -18.72 -20.36
C ILE A 91 14.98 -17.33 -20.24
N GLN A 92 14.07 -17.16 -19.28
CA GLN A 92 13.45 -15.89 -19.00
C GLN A 92 14.12 -15.24 -17.79
N LEU A 93 14.67 -14.05 -17.99
CA LEU A 93 15.14 -13.19 -16.91
C LEU A 93 14.00 -12.26 -16.51
N ILE A 94 13.51 -12.44 -15.29
CA ILE A 94 12.58 -11.53 -14.65
C ILE A 94 13.41 -10.54 -13.83
N TRP A 95 13.34 -9.26 -14.19
CA TRP A 95 14.16 -8.22 -13.56
C TRP A 95 13.40 -6.92 -13.39
N CYS A 96 13.90 -6.07 -12.52
CA CYS A 96 13.35 -4.74 -12.29
C CYS A 96 14.51 -3.75 -12.08
N ASN A 97 14.28 -2.46 -12.33
CA ASN A 97 15.30 -1.44 -12.13
C ASN A 97 15.61 -1.29 -10.64
N ALA A 98 16.84 -1.62 -10.24
CA ALA A 98 17.26 -1.58 -8.83
C ALA A 98 17.05 -0.21 -8.18
N LEU A 99 17.24 0.89 -8.93
CA LEU A 99 17.00 2.24 -8.42
C LEU A 99 15.52 2.51 -8.14
N GLU A 100 14.62 2.00 -9.00
CA GLU A 100 13.18 2.12 -8.80
C GLU A 100 12.71 1.28 -7.62
N VAL A 101 13.23 0.05 -7.50
CA VAL A 101 12.95 -0.83 -6.35
C VAL A 101 13.39 -0.17 -5.05
N VAL A 102 14.59 0.41 -4.99
CA VAL A 102 15.08 1.11 -3.79
C VAL A 102 14.23 2.33 -3.48
N LYS A 103 13.92 3.18 -4.47
CA LYS A 103 13.03 4.34 -4.28
C LYS A 103 11.66 3.92 -3.76
N GLN A 104 11.09 2.85 -4.32
CA GLN A 104 9.82 2.30 -3.88
C GLN A 104 9.90 1.78 -2.44
N LEU A 105 10.96 1.03 -2.11
CA LEU A 105 11.17 0.46 -0.78
C LEU A 105 11.30 1.55 0.30
N PHE A 106 12.01 2.65 0.01
CA PHE A 106 12.11 3.79 0.93
C PHE A 106 10.83 4.63 1.03
N SER A 107 9.96 4.55 0.03
CA SER A 107 8.69 5.28 0.01
C SER A 107 7.54 4.46 0.62
N ASP A 108 7.76 3.18 0.85
CA ASP A 108 6.80 2.30 1.51
C ASP A 108 6.82 2.60 3.02
N PRO A 109 5.71 3.09 3.60
CA PRO A 109 5.63 3.40 5.02
C PRO A 109 5.88 2.18 5.93
N VAL A 110 5.68 0.95 5.43
CA VAL A 110 6.02 -0.29 6.15
C VAL A 110 7.52 -0.39 6.40
N PHE A 111 8.34 0.10 5.46
CA PHE A 111 9.78 -0.05 5.48
C PHE A 111 10.52 1.26 5.83
N ALA A 112 9.85 2.41 5.73
CA ALA A 112 10.43 3.73 5.90
C ALA A 112 11.22 3.91 7.21
N ASN A 113 10.77 3.29 8.31
CA ASN A 113 11.44 3.36 9.62
C ASN A 113 12.36 2.17 9.92
N HIS A 114 12.40 1.16 9.04
CA HIS A 114 13.09 -0.11 9.27
C HIS A 114 14.30 -0.31 8.35
N ILE A 115 14.57 0.65 7.45
CA ILE A 115 15.66 0.56 6.48
C ILE A 115 16.53 1.81 6.58
N THR A 116 17.84 1.62 6.68
CA THR A 116 18.83 2.69 6.65
C THR A 116 19.78 2.45 5.50
N PHE A 117 20.01 3.47 4.67
CA PHE A 117 20.98 3.39 3.59
C PHE A 117 22.41 3.48 4.17
N GLN A 118 23.26 2.50 3.83
CA GLN A 118 24.70 2.54 4.09
C GLN A 118 25.46 2.72 2.76
N PRO A 119 26.15 3.86 2.55
CA PRO A 119 26.89 4.17 1.33
C PRO A 119 28.20 3.40 1.18
#